data_AF-A0A957LVW5-F1
#
_entry.id   AF-A0A957LVW5-F1
#
_cell.length_a   1.000
_cell.length_b   1.000
_cell.length_c   1.000
_cell.angle_alpha   90.00
_cell.angle_beta   90.00
_cell.angle_gamma   90.00
#
_symmetry.space_group_name_H-M   'P 1'
#
loop_
_entity.id
_entity.type
_entity.pdbx_description
1 polymer ?
#
loop_
_entity_poly.entity_id
_entity_poly.type
_entity_poly.pdbx_seq_one_letter_code
_entity_poly.pdbx_strand_id
1 'polypeptide(L)'
;MIRIPRVLLLLGALLFLSACLDPNRLLLVSPESGTVMETAVHATPEEALTAYVSALAASDAQAILALRSTDELSVGYAFDAAAARLGGSITPYLSIGPGALLPPRHPLYVEMNRAALVAEAMYDVKRLHYGLLIGLDIIDPGVAVLRLEEAEIAALMEALEPQRLTDLMLVRIALPDGKIMQSDRYREMMDQQTAVYGADELTERVALLAFEESEYIQGFTFGSVW
;
A
#
# COMPACT_ATOMS: atom_id res chain seq x y z
N MET A 1 0.65 12.52 5.81
CA MET A 1 1.49 13.49 5.04
C MET A 1 2.47 14.15 6.00
N ILE A 2 3.07 15.31 5.70
CA ILE A 2 3.89 16.06 6.67
C ILE A 2 3.24 17.42 6.96
N ARG A 3 2.86 17.63 8.24
CA ARG A 3 2.66 18.94 8.87
C ARG A 3 3.48 18.98 10.17
N ILE A 4 3.78 20.18 10.67
CA ILE A 4 4.76 20.44 11.76
C ILE A 4 4.23 21.61 12.61
N PRO A 5 4.36 21.65 13.97
CA PRO A 5 4.82 20.66 14.96
C PRO A 5 3.62 20.19 15.87
N ARG A 6 3.61 19.94 17.20
CA ARG A 6 4.54 20.21 18.33
C ARG A 6 4.24 19.45 19.66
N VAL A 7 5.10 18.48 20.01
CA VAL A 7 5.62 18.12 21.36
C VAL A 7 4.71 18.23 22.60
N LEU A 8 4.37 17.07 23.22
CA LEU A 8 4.78 16.71 24.60
C LEU A 8 4.66 15.20 24.87
N LEU A 9 5.38 14.67 25.88
CA LEU A 9 5.34 13.27 26.33
C LEU A 9 4.27 13.03 27.40
N LEU A 10 3.79 11.78 27.52
CA LEU A 10 3.87 11.00 28.77
C LEU A 10 3.63 9.49 28.55
N LEU A 11 4.31 8.64 29.33
CA LEU A 11 4.09 7.18 29.34
C LEU A 11 2.98 6.80 30.33
N GLY A 12 2.22 5.76 30.01
CA GLY A 12 1.30 5.08 30.93
C GLY A 12 1.00 3.66 30.45
N ALA A 13 1.67 2.65 31.01
CA ALA A 13 1.46 1.26 30.65
C ALA A 13 0.37 0.62 31.52
N LEU A 14 -0.56 -0.13 30.91
CA LEU A 14 -1.44 -1.06 31.63
C LEU A 14 -1.67 -2.35 30.82
N LEU A 15 -1.37 -3.49 31.43
CA LEU A 15 -1.71 -4.82 30.92
C LEU A 15 -3.13 -5.17 31.36
N PHE A 16 -4.00 -5.58 30.43
CA PHE A 16 -5.15 -6.41 30.76
C PHE A 16 -5.49 -7.38 29.63
N LEU A 17 -5.74 -8.65 29.98
CA LEU A 17 -6.34 -9.63 29.08
C LEU A 17 -7.84 -9.35 28.95
N SER A 18 -8.38 -9.55 27.77
CA SER A 18 -9.73 -10.08 27.61
C SER A 18 -9.77 -10.98 26.38
N ALA A 19 -10.31 -12.18 26.51
CA ALA A 19 -10.36 -13.17 25.43
C ALA A 19 -11.73 -13.13 24.73
N CYS A 20 -11.74 -12.92 23.41
CA CYS A 20 -12.86 -13.29 22.52
C CYS A 20 -12.51 -13.07 21.03
N LEU A 21 -11.48 -13.75 20.52
CA LEU A 21 -11.26 -13.96 19.07
C LEU A 21 -10.43 -15.24 18.89
N ASP A 22 -11.03 -16.28 18.32
CA ASP A 22 -10.42 -17.61 18.13
C ASP A 22 -9.71 -17.68 16.76
N PRO A 23 -8.38 -17.84 16.70
CA PRO A 23 -7.63 -17.85 15.45
C PRO A 23 -7.83 -19.12 14.60
N ASN A 24 -8.57 -20.14 15.09
CA ASN A 24 -8.68 -21.44 14.42
C ASN A 24 -10.01 -21.70 13.70
N ARG A 25 -10.93 -20.71 13.61
CA ARG A 25 -12.17 -20.88 12.83
C ARG A 25 -11.96 -20.74 11.32
N LEU A 26 -11.38 -21.78 10.74
CA LEU A 26 -11.36 -22.07 9.30
C LEU A 26 -12.79 -22.24 8.78
N LEU A 27 -13.43 -21.14 8.40
CA LEU A 27 -14.53 -21.17 7.44
C LEU A 27 -13.92 -21.39 6.05
N LEU A 28 -13.98 -22.63 5.58
CA LEU A 28 -13.69 -22.98 4.18
C LEU A 28 -14.80 -22.44 3.27
N VAL A 29 -14.80 -21.14 3.05
CA VAL A 29 -15.41 -20.55 1.85
C VAL A 29 -14.56 -21.06 0.69
N SER A 30 -15.13 -21.93 -0.14
CA SER A 30 -14.49 -22.27 -1.41
C SER A 30 -14.40 -20.99 -2.23
N PRO A 31 -13.21 -20.56 -2.69
CA PRO A 31 -13.16 -19.52 -3.69
C PRO A 31 -13.93 -20.01 -4.92
N GLU A 32 -14.85 -19.19 -5.43
CA GLU A 32 -15.25 -19.32 -6.82
C GLU A 32 -14.00 -19.08 -7.67
N SER A 33 -13.80 -19.87 -8.73
CA SER A 33 -12.57 -19.83 -9.53
C SER A 33 -12.29 -18.40 -10.00
N GLY A 34 -11.27 -17.77 -9.40
CA GLY A 34 -10.99 -16.37 -9.63
C GLY A 34 -10.79 -16.08 -11.10
N THR A 35 -11.57 -15.15 -11.64
CA THR A 35 -11.32 -14.60 -12.97
C THR A 35 -9.91 -14.03 -12.98
N VAL A 36 -9.04 -14.56 -13.84
CA VAL A 36 -7.70 -14.00 -14.04
C VAL A 36 -7.90 -12.57 -14.52
N MET A 37 -7.49 -11.60 -13.70
CA MET A 37 -7.50 -10.20 -14.08
C MET A 37 -6.36 -9.95 -15.05
N GLU A 38 -6.65 -9.32 -16.19
CA GLU A 38 -5.64 -8.99 -17.18
C GLU A 38 -4.82 -7.78 -16.68
N THR A 39 -3.53 -7.97 -16.42
CA THR A 39 -2.62 -6.89 -15.97
C THR A 39 -2.61 -5.76 -17.01
N ALA A 40 -2.87 -4.53 -16.56
CA ALA A 40 -2.90 -3.36 -17.42
C ALA A 40 -1.47 -2.95 -17.83
N VAL A 41 -1.08 -3.27 -19.07
CA VAL A 41 0.23 -2.91 -19.61
C VAL A 41 0.27 -1.44 -20.02
N HIS A 42 1.11 -0.65 -19.35
CA HIS A 42 1.36 0.76 -19.64
C HIS A 42 2.77 0.97 -20.20
N ALA A 43 2.95 1.93 -21.12
CA ALA A 43 4.26 2.20 -21.71
C ALA A 43 5.13 3.10 -20.82
N THR A 44 4.54 3.81 -19.85
CA THR A 44 5.25 4.66 -18.89
C THR A 44 4.66 4.60 -17.47
N PRO A 45 5.46 4.84 -16.42
CA PRO A 45 4.98 5.10 -15.06
C PRO A 45 3.97 6.24 -14.99
N GLU A 46 4.14 7.25 -15.84
CA GLU A 46 3.25 8.40 -15.99
C GLU A 46 1.83 8.00 -16.43
N GLU A 47 1.71 7.10 -17.40
CA GLU A 47 0.42 6.53 -17.83
C GLU A 47 -0.23 5.68 -16.74
N ALA A 48 0.53 4.77 -16.12
CA ALA A 48 0.03 3.91 -15.04
C ALA A 48 -0.47 4.73 -13.84
N LEU A 49 0.25 5.79 -13.46
CA LEU A 49 -0.16 6.72 -12.40
C LEU A 49 -1.43 7.50 -12.78
N THR A 50 -1.55 7.91 -14.04
CA THR A 50 -2.76 8.61 -14.53
C THR A 50 -3.97 7.69 -14.49
N ALA A 51 -3.83 6.45 -14.95
CA ALA A 51 -4.87 5.43 -14.87
C ALA A 51 -5.24 5.11 -13.41
N TYR A 52 -4.27 5.01 -12.51
CA TYR A 52 -4.48 4.74 -11.09
C TYR A 52 -5.30 5.83 -10.39
N VAL A 53 -4.99 7.11 -10.65
CA VAL A 53 -5.78 8.23 -10.10
C VAL A 53 -7.18 8.28 -10.72
N SER A 54 -7.34 7.97 -12.01
CA SER A 54 -8.67 7.86 -12.63
C SER A 54 -9.50 6.71 -12.04
N ALA A 55 -8.89 5.56 -11.76
CA ALA A 55 -9.56 4.42 -11.13
C ALA A 55 -9.96 4.70 -9.67
N LEU A 56 -9.13 5.44 -8.91
CA LEU A 56 -9.48 5.97 -7.59
C LEU A 56 -10.67 6.92 -7.65
N ALA A 57 -10.67 7.88 -8.59
CA ALA A 57 -11.78 8.83 -8.75
C ALA A 57 -13.10 8.15 -9.16
N ALA A 58 -13.01 7.06 -9.92
CA ALA A 58 -14.15 6.21 -10.28
C ALA A 58 -14.58 5.22 -9.17
N SER A 59 -13.83 5.13 -8.05
CA SER A 59 -13.97 4.08 -7.03
C SER A 59 -13.89 2.64 -7.57
N ASP A 60 -13.19 2.43 -8.69
CA ASP A 60 -13.10 1.14 -9.38
C ASP A 60 -11.97 0.27 -8.80
N ALA A 61 -12.33 -0.58 -7.85
CA ALA A 61 -11.40 -1.53 -7.24
C ALA A 61 -10.81 -2.56 -8.23
N GLN A 62 -11.49 -2.86 -9.35
CA GLN A 62 -10.96 -3.80 -10.35
C GLN A 62 -9.92 -3.10 -11.24
N ALA A 63 -10.20 -1.89 -11.72
CA ALA A 63 -9.19 -1.10 -12.44
C ALA A 63 -7.97 -0.78 -11.56
N ILE A 64 -8.17 -0.46 -10.28
CA ILE A 64 -7.09 -0.27 -9.30
C ILE A 64 -6.20 -1.51 -9.17
N LEU A 65 -6.78 -2.72 -9.09
CA LEU A 65 -6.02 -3.96 -8.93
C LEU A 65 -5.35 -4.42 -10.22
N ALA A 66 -5.96 -4.20 -11.39
CA ALA A 66 -5.34 -4.47 -12.69
C ALA A 66 -4.08 -3.64 -12.96
N LEU A 67 -3.92 -2.50 -12.27
CA LEU A 67 -2.74 -1.63 -12.33
C LEU A 67 -1.61 -2.03 -11.35
N ARG A 68 -1.76 -3.16 -10.65
CA ARG A 68 -0.75 -3.70 -9.71
C ARG A 68 -0.18 -4.99 -10.28
N SER A 69 1.15 -5.13 -10.23
CA SER A 69 1.87 -6.33 -10.69
C SER A 69 1.72 -7.52 -9.72
N THR A 70 0.49 -7.85 -9.30
CA THR A 70 0.24 -8.85 -8.25
C THR A 70 0.70 -10.24 -8.67
N ASP A 71 0.55 -10.57 -9.95
CA ASP A 71 0.82 -11.90 -10.47
C ASP A 71 2.32 -12.10 -10.73
N GLU A 72 2.96 -11.11 -11.34
CA GLU A 72 4.40 -11.09 -11.59
C GLU A 72 5.18 -11.13 -10.26
N LEU A 73 4.79 -10.31 -9.29
CA LEU A 73 5.41 -10.31 -7.96
C LEU A 73 5.10 -11.59 -7.16
N SER A 74 3.93 -12.21 -7.33
CA SER A 74 3.59 -13.45 -6.62
C SER A 74 4.51 -14.62 -6.99
N VAL A 75 5.06 -14.61 -8.21
CA VAL A 75 5.98 -15.62 -8.76
C VAL A 75 7.45 -15.18 -8.70
N GLY A 76 7.74 -13.90 -8.93
CA GLY A 76 9.10 -13.36 -9.04
C GLY A 76 9.81 -13.04 -7.73
N TYR A 77 9.09 -12.96 -6.61
CA TYR A 77 9.65 -12.52 -5.32
C TYR A 77 10.84 -13.36 -4.81
N ALA A 78 12.00 -12.72 -4.71
CA ALA A 78 13.25 -13.32 -4.24
C ALA A 78 13.39 -13.19 -2.72
N PHE A 79 12.77 -14.13 -2.00
CA PHE A 79 12.81 -14.21 -0.53
C PHE A 79 14.24 -14.21 0.06
N ASP A 80 15.21 -14.80 -0.64
CA ASP A 80 16.62 -14.81 -0.23
C ASP A 80 17.31 -13.46 -0.44
N ALA A 81 17.01 -12.72 -1.51
CA ALA A 81 17.42 -11.33 -1.65
C ALA A 81 16.78 -10.44 -0.55
N ALA A 82 15.52 -10.70 -0.19
CA ALA A 82 14.84 -9.96 0.88
C ALA A 82 15.47 -10.23 2.25
N ALA A 83 15.82 -11.48 2.52
CA ALA A 83 16.59 -11.86 3.71
C ALA A 83 17.96 -11.19 3.74
N ALA A 84 18.69 -11.15 2.61
CA ALA A 84 20.00 -10.53 2.51
C ALA A 84 19.97 -9.02 2.75
N ARG A 85 18.99 -8.31 2.15
CA ARG A 85 18.71 -6.87 2.38
C ARG A 85 18.44 -6.55 3.85
N LEU A 86 17.86 -7.49 4.61
CA LEU A 86 17.64 -7.39 6.06
C LEU A 86 18.82 -7.94 6.89
N GLY A 87 20.01 -8.12 6.31
CA GLY A 87 21.19 -8.63 7.01
C GLY A 87 21.03 -10.06 7.54
N GLY A 88 20.23 -10.89 6.87
CA GLY A 88 19.82 -12.23 7.31
C GLY A 88 18.79 -12.24 8.44
N SER A 89 18.37 -11.07 8.96
CA SER A 89 17.48 -10.96 10.12
C SER A 89 16.01 -11.05 9.74
N ILE A 90 15.55 -12.27 9.42
CA ILE A 90 14.13 -12.57 9.24
C ILE A 90 13.47 -12.78 10.62
N THR A 91 12.75 -11.78 11.12
CA THR A 91 11.97 -11.95 12.36
C THR A 91 10.63 -12.66 12.06
N PRO A 92 10.31 -13.81 12.66
CA PRO A 92 9.10 -14.57 12.33
C PRO A 92 7.79 -13.79 12.44
N TYR A 93 7.73 -12.80 13.35
CA TYR A 93 6.56 -11.93 13.51
C TYR A 93 6.29 -11.06 12.27
N LEU A 94 7.34 -10.44 11.69
CA LEU A 94 7.20 -9.69 10.43
C LEU A 94 6.93 -10.63 9.24
N SER A 95 7.36 -11.89 9.30
CA SER A 95 7.14 -12.90 8.25
C SER A 95 5.74 -13.53 8.24
N ILE A 96 4.86 -13.14 9.15
CA ILE A 96 3.46 -13.60 9.24
C ILE A 96 2.49 -12.41 9.06
N GLY A 97 3.01 -11.19 8.87
CA GLY A 97 2.20 -10.00 8.58
C GLY A 97 1.64 -9.99 7.15
N PRO A 98 0.59 -9.19 6.87
CA PRO A 98 -0.13 -9.22 5.59
C PRO A 98 0.65 -8.70 4.36
N GLY A 99 1.88 -8.20 4.53
CA GLY A 99 2.82 -7.86 3.43
C GLY A 99 4.03 -8.82 3.37
N ALA A 100 3.99 -9.95 4.06
CA ALA A 100 5.08 -10.93 4.09
C ALA A 100 4.90 -11.97 2.98
N LEU A 101 5.68 -11.84 1.91
CA LEU A 101 5.67 -12.81 0.82
C LEU A 101 6.53 -14.04 1.16
N LEU A 102 6.03 -15.20 0.79
CA LEU A 102 6.67 -16.51 0.94
C LEU A 102 7.56 -16.82 -0.27
N PRO A 103 8.57 -17.72 -0.14
CA PRO A 103 9.36 -18.15 -1.29
C PRO A 103 8.43 -18.83 -2.34
N PRO A 104 8.36 -18.36 -3.60
CA PRO A 104 7.39 -18.83 -4.60
C PRO A 104 7.73 -20.22 -5.20
N ARG A 105 8.37 -21.09 -4.42
CA ARG A 105 8.87 -22.43 -4.81
C ARG A 105 7.80 -23.53 -4.76
N HIS A 106 6.55 -23.18 -4.43
CA HIS A 106 5.42 -24.11 -4.36
C HIS A 106 4.12 -23.37 -4.76
N PRO A 107 3.22 -23.95 -5.57
CA PRO A 107 2.04 -23.23 -6.08
C PRO A 107 1.16 -22.59 -5.01
N LEU A 108 0.94 -23.26 -3.88
CA LEU A 108 0.19 -22.69 -2.75
C LEU A 108 0.79 -21.38 -2.21
N TYR A 109 2.12 -21.22 -2.27
CA TYR A 109 2.78 -20.00 -1.82
C TYR A 109 2.66 -18.87 -2.84
N VAL A 110 2.57 -19.17 -4.14
CA VAL A 110 2.21 -18.18 -5.18
C VAL A 110 0.80 -17.64 -4.93
N GLU A 111 -0.18 -18.52 -4.67
CA GLU A 111 -1.55 -18.10 -4.35
C GLU A 111 -1.64 -17.29 -3.04
N MET A 112 -0.87 -17.66 -2.01
CA MET A 112 -0.76 -16.88 -0.77
C MET A 112 -0.13 -15.51 -1.02
N ASN A 113 0.92 -15.43 -1.86
CA ASN A 113 1.55 -14.17 -2.24
C ASN A 113 0.59 -13.25 -3.00
N ARG A 114 -0.13 -13.78 -4.00
CA ARG A 114 -1.17 -13.03 -4.75
C ARG A 114 -2.23 -12.47 -3.80
N ALA A 115 -2.75 -13.30 -2.89
CA ALA A 115 -3.75 -12.87 -1.91
C ALA A 115 -3.22 -11.78 -0.96
N ALA A 116 -1.97 -11.87 -0.52
CA ALA A 116 -1.31 -10.85 0.29
C ALA A 116 -1.14 -9.53 -0.48
N LEU A 117 -0.65 -9.58 -1.73
CA LEU A 117 -0.44 -8.41 -2.60
C LEU A 117 -1.75 -7.66 -2.91
N VAL A 118 -2.84 -8.39 -3.14
CA VAL A 118 -4.19 -7.81 -3.31
C VAL A 118 -4.66 -7.15 -2.02
N ALA A 119 -4.45 -7.78 -0.86
CA ALA A 119 -4.81 -7.21 0.44
C ALA A 119 -3.98 -5.96 0.79
N GLU A 120 -2.69 -5.95 0.46
CA GLU A 120 -1.79 -4.81 0.62
C GLU A 120 -2.20 -3.64 -0.30
N ALA A 121 -2.47 -3.90 -1.59
CA ALA A 121 -2.97 -2.90 -2.52
C ALA A 121 -4.27 -2.23 -2.05
N MET A 122 -5.24 -3.02 -1.57
CA MET A 122 -6.48 -2.46 -1.02
C MET A 122 -6.28 -1.78 0.35
N TYR A 123 -5.25 -2.14 1.11
CA TYR A 123 -4.87 -1.44 2.33
C TYR A 123 -4.24 -0.06 2.04
N ASP A 124 -3.38 0.05 1.01
CA ASP A 124 -2.84 1.32 0.51
C ASP A 124 -3.98 2.24 0.05
N VAL A 125 -4.90 1.73 -0.78
CA VAL A 125 -6.08 2.46 -1.29
C VAL A 125 -6.92 3.00 -0.13
N LYS A 126 -7.20 2.17 0.88
CA LYS A 126 -7.94 2.58 2.09
C LYS A 126 -7.20 3.67 2.87
N ARG A 127 -5.87 3.58 3.02
CA ARG A 127 -5.06 4.62 3.69
C ARG A 127 -5.10 5.93 2.94
N LEU A 128 -5.06 5.90 1.61
CA LEU A 128 -5.18 7.10 0.77
C LEU A 128 -6.59 7.70 0.87
N HIS A 129 -7.65 6.89 0.80
CA HIS A 129 -9.03 7.37 1.01
C HIS A 129 -9.19 8.09 2.35
N TYR A 130 -8.73 7.48 3.46
CA TYR A 130 -8.82 8.10 4.79
C TYR A 130 -7.93 9.35 4.90
N GLY A 131 -6.76 9.36 4.25
CA GLY A 131 -5.87 10.53 4.22
C GLY A 131 -6.43 11.73 3.44
N LEU A 132 -7.24 11.48 2.40
CA LEU A 132 -7.91 12.51 1.58
C LEU A 132 -9.24 12.97 2.20
N LEU A 133 -10.14 12.02 2.50
CA LEU A 133 -11.56 12.30 2.80
C LEU A 133 -11.80 12.88 4.19
N ILE A 134 -11.04 12.42 5.19
CA ILE A 134 -11.24 12.80 6.61
C ILE A 134 -10.01 13.49 7.22
N GLY A 135 -8.94 13.66 6.44
CA GLY A 135 -7.72 14.37 6.87
C GLY A 135 -7.02 13.77 8.10
N LEU A 136 -7.37 12.55 8.52
CA LEU A 136 -6.75 11.90 9.68
C LEU A 136 -5.28 11.61 9.38
N ASP A 137 -4.38 12.11 10.21
CA ASP A 137 -3.01 11.62 10.24
C ASP A 137 -2.97 10.28 10.99
N ILE A 138 -3.38 9.22 10.29
CA ILE A 138 -3.40 7.81 10.77
C ILE A 138 -2.00 7.27 11.12
N ILE A 139 -0.99 8.15 11.13
CA ILE A 139 0.41 7.88 11.41
C ILE A 139 0.85 8.58 12.73
N ASP A 140 -0.09 9.05 13.55
CA ASP A 140 0.16 9.24 15.00
C ASP A 140 -0.13 7.93 15.76
N PRO A 141 0.90 7.15 16.14
CA PRO A 141 0.73 5.91 16.91
C PRO A 141 0.23 6.14 18.34
N GLY A 142 0.07 7.40 18.79
CA GLY A 142 -0.56 7.75 20.07
C GLY A 142 -2.09 7.74 20.05
N VAL A 143 -2.73 7.85 18.88
CA VAL A 143 -4.21 7.91 18.74
C VAL A 143 -4.80 6.49 18.77
N ALA A 144 -4.64 5.80 19.90
CA ALA A 144 -4.88 4.37 20.02
C ALA A 144 -6.35 3.93 19.84
N VAL A 145 -7.32 4.77 20.24
CA VAL A 145 -8.76 4.57 19.99
C VAL A 145 -9.45 5.94 19.88
N LEU A 146 -10.10 6.22 18.76
CA LEU A 146 -11.12 7.26 18.70
C LEU A 146 -12.43 6.69 19.26
N ARG A 147 -12.82 7.15 20.46
CA ARG A 147 -14.18 6.93 20.96
C ARG A 147 -15.08 8.00 20.35
N LEU A 148 -15.90 7.57 19.39
CA LEU A 148 -16.90 8.41 18.72
C LEU A 148 -18.28 8.10 19.32
N GLU A 149 -19.06 9.13 19.59
CA GLU A 149 -20.48 9.02 19.93
C GLU A 149 -21.33 9.00 18.64
N GLU A 150 -22.62 8.66 18.73
CA GLU A 150 -23.47 8.30 17.57
C GLU A 150 -23.46 9.33 16.42
N ALA A 151 -23.53 10.63 16.73
CA ALA A 151 -23.49 11.69 15.73
C ALA A 151 -22.12 11.85 15.05
N GLU A 152 -21.03 11.53 15.76
CA GLU A 152 -19.67 11.57 15.21
C GLU A 152 -19.40 10.36 14.31
N ILE A 153 -20.01 9.20 14.64
CA ILE A 153 -20.02 8.01 13.76
C ILE A 153 -20.79 8.33 12.47
N ALA A 154 -21.96 8.96 12.56
CA ALA A 154 -22.74 9.35 11.38
C ALA A 154 -21.96 10.31 10.47
N ALA A 155 -21.35 11.36 11.04
CA ALA A 155 -20.51 12.31 10.31
C ALA A 155 -19.25 11.65 9.71
N LEU A 156 -18.65 10.68 10.39
CA LEU A 156 -17.52 9.91 9.84
C LEU A 156 -17.95 9.05 8.64
N MET A 157 -19.13 8.43 8.68
CA MET A 157 -19.65 7.65 7.55
C MET A 157 -19.95 8.54 6.34
N GLU A 158 -20.63 9.67 6.53
CA GLU A 158 -20.90 10.67 5.48
C GLU A 158 -19.59 11.21 4.88
N ALA A 159 -18.57 11.47 5.71
CA ALA A 159 -17.27 11.90 5.22
C ALA A 159 -16.51 10.80 4.47
N LEU A 160 -16.76 9.51 4.73
CA LEU A 160 -16.11 8.39 4.05
C LEU A 160 -16.78 7.94 2.74
N GLU A 161 -17.85 8.61 2.29
CA GLU A 161 -18.55 8.27 1.03
C GLU A 161 -17.59 8.37 -0.19
N PRO A 162 -17.30 7.25 -0.89
CA PRO A 162 -16.27 7.21 -1.94
C PRO A 162 -16.55 8.14 -3.13
N GLN A 163 -17.82 8.47 -3.39
CA GLN A 163 -18.23 9.34 -4.50
C GLN A 163 -17.72 10.77 -4.34
N ARG A 164 -17.28 11.20 -3.15
CA ARG A 164 -16.53 12.47 -3.01
C ARG A 164 -15.29 12.49 -3.89
N LEU A 165 -14.63 11.36 -4.12
CA LEU A 165 -13.40 11.26 -4.91
C LEU A 165 -13.57 11.50 -6.41
N THR A 166 -14.78 11.71 -6.96
CA THR A 166 -14.93 12.04 -8.40
C THR A 166 -14.15 13.29 -8.80
N ASP A 167 -13.92 14.19 -7.85
CA ASP A 167 -13.22 15.46 -8.05
C ASP A 167 -11.71 15.35 -7.71
N LEU A 168 -11.18 14.13 -7.52
CA LEU A 168 -9.74 13.86 -7.34
C LEU A 168 -9.00 14.04 -8.67
N MET A 169 -8.11 15.04 -8.72
CA MET A 169 -7.35 15.40 -9.92
C MET A 169 -5.85 15.13 -9.77
N LEU A 170 -5.24 14.51 -10.77
CA LEU A 170 -3.78 14.46 -10.92
C LEU A 170 -3.29 15.78 -11.54
N VAL A 171 -2.76 16.68 -10.72
CA VAL A 171 -2.28 18.01 -11.15
C VAL A 171 -0.94 17.92 -11.86
N ARG A 172 -0.03 17.11 -11.32
CA ARG A 172 1.34 16.98 -11.86
C ARG A 172 1.99 15.66 -11.44
N ILE A 173 2.79 15.10 -12.34
CA ILE A 173 3.77 14.05 -12.05
C ILE A 173 5.17 14.68 -12.08
N ALA A 174 6.05 14.22 -11.19
CA ALA A 174 7.47 14.59 -11.16
C ALA A 174 8.35 13.41 -10.72
N LEU A 175 9.65 13.52 -10.94
CA LEU A 175 10.64 12.69 -10.25
C LEU A 175 10.84 13.19 -8.80
N PRO A 176 11.27 12.33 -7.87
CA PRO A 176 11.88 12.74 -6.59
C PRO A 176 13.07 13.72 -6.74
N ASP A 177 13.65 14.17 -5.62
CA ASP A 177 14.84 15.05 -5.65
C ASP A 177 15.99 14.37 -6.41
N GLY A 178 16.35 14.93 -7.56
CA GLY A 178 17.37 14.38 -8.45
C GLY A 178 18.74 14.21 -7.81
N LYS A 179 19.08 14.95 -6.74
CA LYS A 179 20.33 14.75 -5.98
C LYS A 179 20.27 13.49 -5.13
N ILE A 180 19.10 13.15 -4.60
CA ILE A 180 18.88 11.89 -3.89
C ILE A 180 18.96 10.75 -4.90
N MET A 181 18.22 10.83 -6.02
CA MET A 181 18.21 9.80 -7.06
C MET A 181 19.58 9.56 -7.71
N GLN A 182 20.42 10.59 -7.79
CA GLN A 182 21.79 10.47 -8.33
C GLN A 182 22.84 10.03 -7.30
N SER A 183 22.46 9.82 -6.04
CA SER A 183 23.37 9.35 -5.00
C SER A 183 23.60 7.84 -5.09
N ASP A 184 24.82 7.38 -4.78
CA ASP A 184 25.16 5.95 -4.88
C ASP A 184 24.36 5.10 -3.89
N ARG A 185 24.05 5.66 -2.71
CA ARG A 185 23.14 5.04 -1.73
C ARG A 185 21.74 4.82 -2.28
N TYR A 186 21.22 5.72 -3.12
CA TYR A 186 19.91 5.52 -3.74
C TYR A 186 19.98 4.41 -4.78
N ARG A 187 21.00 4.40 -5.65
CA ARG A 187 21.20 3.30 -6.62
C ARG A 187 21.29 1.95 -5.92
N GLU A 188 22.16 1.83 -4.91
CA GLU A 188 22.32 0.61 -4.11
C GLU A 188 20.99 0.16 -3.47
N MET A 189 20.20 1.10 -2.93
CA MET A 189 18.87 0.80 -2.37
C MET A 189 17.87 0.35 -3.43
N MET A 190 17.90 0.93 -4.64
CA MET A 190 17.02 0.52 -5.74
C MET A 190 17.45 -0.84 -6.29
N ASP A 191 18.73 -1.07 -6.56
CA ASP A 191 19.29 -2.36 -6.98
C ASP A 191 18.90 -3.49 -6.00
N GLN A 192 19.01 -3.24 -4.69
CA GLN A 192 18.57 -4.17 -3.64
C GLN A 192 17.06 -4.41 -3.62
N GLN A 193 16.24 -3.43 -4.03
CA GLN A 193 14.78 -3.61 -4.12
C GLN A 193 14.38 -4.32 -5.42
N THR A 194 15.00 -3.98 -6.55
CA THR A 194 14.79 -4.61 -7.86
C THR A 194 15.04 -6.12 -7.76
N ALA A 195 16.16 -6.49 -7.15
CA ALA A 195 16.50 -7.89 -6.86
C ALA A 195 15.53 -8.60 -5.93
N VAL A 196 14.87 -7.90 -4.99
CA VAL A 196 13.85 -8.47 -4.09
C VAL A 196 12.54 -8.78 -4.80
N TYR A 197 12.09 -7.88 -5.67
CA TYR A 197 10.81 -7.98 -6.35
C TYR A 197 10.88 -8.78 -7.65
N GLY A 198 12.07 -9.11 -8.15
CA GLY A 198 12.25 -9.83 -9.42
C GLY A 198 11.96 -8.97 -10.65
N ALA A 199 12.12 -7.65 -10.52
CA ALA A 199 11.96 -6.68 -11.60
C ALA A 199 13.29 -6.44 -12.34
N ASP A 200 13.23 -5.82 -13.52
CA ASP A 200 14.41 -5.36 -14.27
C ASP A 200 14.88 -3.97 -13.83
N GLU A 201 13.92 -3.06 -13.60
CA GLU A 201 14.13 -1.71 -13.08
C GLU A 201 13.04 -1.40 -12.05
N LEU A 202 13.40 -0.63 -11.01
CA LEU A 202 12.46 0.09 -10.17
C LEU A 202 12.67 1.60 -10.34
N THR A 203 11.59 2.33 -10.53
CA THR A 203 11.60 3.78 -10.77
C THR A 203 10.54 4.46 -9.91
N GLU A 204 10.82 5.67 -9.43
CA GLU A 204 9.92 6.41 -8.53
C GLU A 204 9.29 7.62 -9.22
N ARG A 205 8.07 7.98 -8.80
CA ARG A 205 7.39 9.23 -9.14
C ARG A 205 6.76 9.87 -7.91
N VAL A 206 6.59 11.18 -7.97
CA VAL A 206 5.84 11.98 -7.01
C VAL A 206 4.66 12.60 -7.73
N ALA A 207 3.45 12.32 -7.24
CA ALA A 207 2.22 12.97 -7.70
C ALA A 207 1.93 14.21 -6.83
N LEU A 208 1.54 15.29 -7.49
CA LEU A 208 0.72 16.35 -6.89
C LEU A 208 -0.74 16.06 -7.26
N LEU A 209 -1.56 15.81 -6.25
CA LEU A 209 -3.00 15.59 -6.38
C LEU A 209 -3.73 16.81 -5.85
N ALA A 210 -4.80 17.25 -6.52
CA ALA A 210 -5.77 18.18 -5.97
C ALA A 210 -7.04 17.41 -5.60
N PHE A 211 -7.60 17.72 -4.44
CA PHE A 211 -8.84 17.15 -3.96
C PHE A 211 -9.55 18.17 -3.06
N GLU A 212 -10.79 18.50 -3.40
CA GLU A 212 -11.56 19.60 -2.79
C GLU A 212 -10.71 20.90 -2.75
N GLU A 213 -10.65 21.61 -1.62
CA GLU A 213 -9.86 22.86 -1.49
C GLU A 213 -8.38 22.62 -1.12
N SER A 214 -7.81 21.45 -1.40
CA SER A 214 -6.46 21.08 -0.93
C SER A 214 -5.59 20.33 -1.94
N GLU A 215 -4.27 20.57 -1.84
CA GLU A 215 -3.24 19.86 -2.58
C GLU A 215 -2.51 18.83 -1.69
N TYR A 216 -2.21 17.67 -2.26
CA TYR A 216 -1.64 16.50 -1.61
C TYR A 216 -0.44 15.99 -2.40
N ILE A 217 0.61 15.52 -1.71
CA ILE A 217 1.80 14.94 -2.33
C ILE A 217 1.91 13.48 -1.93
N GLN A 218 1.97 12.58 -2.91
CA GLN A 218 2.09 11.14 -2.73
C GLN A 218 3.25 10.58 -3.58
N GLY A 219 4.07 9.72 -2.98
CA GLY A 219 5.13 8.98 -3.67
C GLY A 219 4.63 7.63 -4.20
N PHE A 220 5.15 7.21 -5.34
CA PHE A 220 4.83 5.95 -6.01
C PHE A 220 6.11 5.29 -6.52
N THR A 221 6.20 3.97 -6.38
CA THR A 221 7.26 3.14 -6.96
C THR A 221 6.65 2.23 -8.01
N PHE A 222 7.32 2.10 -9.16
CA PHE A 222 6.91 1.28 -10.29
C PHE A 222 8.05 0.31 -10.60
N GLY A 223 7.70 -0.95 -10.88
CA GLY A 223 8.64 -1.92 -11.45
C GLY A 223 8.31 -2.21 -12.89
N SER A 224 9.34 -2.40 -13.71
CA SER A 224 9.19 -3.03 -15.03
C SER A 224 9.60 -4.50 -14.94
N VAL A 225 8.79 -5.37 -15.56
CA VAL A 225 9.11 -6.77 -15.85
C VAL A 225 8.88 -6.93 -17.36
N TRP A 226 9.94 -7.18 -18.13
CA TRP A 226 9.90 -7.17 -19.61
C TRP A 226 9.93 -8.58 -20.26
#